data_AF-A0A2W6XEH0-F1
#
_entry.id   AF-A0A2W6XEH0-F1
#
_cell.length_a   1.000
_cell.length_b   1.000
_cell.length_c   1.000
_cell.angle_alpha   90.00
_cell.angle_beta   90.00
_cell.angle_gamma   90.00
#
_symmetry.space_group_name_H-M   'P 1'
#
loop_
_entity.id
_entity.type
_entity.pdbx_description
1 polymer ?
#
loop_
_entity_poly.entity_id
_entity_poly.type
_entity_poly.pdbx_seq_one_letter_code
_entity_poly.pdbx_strand_id
1 'polypeptide(L)'
;MSFSATEAAFEGFRVTRQNPLSVLVWAGLWLVGLIVAVMILGPMTMPYASEIEAAQGDVAALSPSAVSALSLGMLAVLPVLLALQAILAPAVYRAVYAPQAKRIGYLQLGKVELRTLAVVAVLGVLSIVLNLGGEAAVTLSKQVGGVPAAFVVNAAVFVFTTWISVRLMLAAPLVLRRKGLPFRDSWRMTAKVFWPVLGVFFLSLAMTLLVLLLLVLVGWPLYAALTMGGGMAAIPGVLLLLLMGLGMALVSVLMWAPFASIVQQLDTHA
;
A
#
# COMPACT_ATOMS: atom_id res chain seq x y z
N MET A 1 1.22 -29.20 -2.87
CA MET A 1 1.15 -27.82 -2.32
C MET A 1 0.40 -26.95 -3.31
N SER A 2 -0.93 -26.90 -3.18
CA SER A 2 -1.79 -26.00 -3.96
C SER A 2 -2.62 -25.20 -2.96
N PHE A 3 -2.99 -23.98 -3.34
CA PHE A 3 -3.87 -23.12 -2.55
C PHE A 3 -4.95 -22.57 -3.49
N SER A 4 -6.13 -22.23 -2.96
CA SER A 4 -7.20 -21.65 -3.75
C SER A 4 -6.97 -20.15 -3.91
N ALA A 5 -6.70 -19.71 -5.15
CA ALA A 5 -6.43 -18.30 -5.45
C ALA A 5 -7.66 -17.41 -5.14
N THR A 6 -8.85 -17.91 -5.44
CA THR A 6 -10.10 -17.20 -5.16
C THR A 6 -10.32 -17.05 -3.65
N GLU A 7 -10.19 -18.13 -2.87
CA GLU A 7 -10.35 -18.06 -1.42
C GLU A 7 -9.32 -17.13 -0.78
N ALA A 8 -8.07 -17.18 -1.23
CA ALA A 8 -7.03 -16.27 -0.77
C ALA A 8 -7.39 -14.81 -1.07
N ALA A 9 -7.83 -14.49 -2.30
CA ALA A 9 -8.17 -13.12 -2.67
C ALA A 9 -9.37 -12.55 -1.89
N PHE A 10 -10.37 -13.39 -1.57
CA PHE A 10 -11.54 -12.98 -0.76
C PHE A 10 -11.26 -12.90 0.74
N GLU A 11 -10.05 -13.26 1.19
CA GLU A 11 -9.68 -13.24 2.61
C GLU A 11 -9.86 -11.86 3.24
N GLY A 12 -9.53 -10.79 2.52
CA GLY A 12 -9.68 -9.43 3.04
C GLY A 12 -11.14 -9.08 3.38
N PHE A 13 -12.10 -9.50 2.56
CA PHE A 13 -13.52 -9.34 2.86
C PHE A 13 -13.97 -10.20 4.04
N ARG A 14 -13.42 -11.42 4.15
CA ARG A 14 -13.68 -12.31 5.28
C ARG A 14 -13.21 -11.69 6.60
N VAL A 15 -11.99 -11.15 6.64
CA VAL A 15 -11.44 -10.45 7.82
C VAL A 15 -12.30 -9.26 8.20
N THR A 16 -12.68 -8.42 7.24
CA THR A 16 -13.54 -7.25 7.47
C THR A 16 -14.90 -7.65 8.06
N ARG A 17 -15.52 -8.71 7.52
CA ARG A 17 -16.81 -9.22 8.02
C ARG A 17 -16.71 -9.86 9.41
N GLN A 18 -15.62 -10.58 9.68
CA GLN A 18 -15.43 -11.29 10.95
C GLN A 18 -14.98 -10.36 12.09
N ASN A 19 -14.23 -9.30 11.78
CA ASN A 19 -13.62 -8.42 12.76
C ASN A 19 -13.86 -6.92 12.44
N PRO A 20 -15.12 -6.47 12.29
CA PRO A 20 -15.42 -5.09 11.88
C PRO A 20 -14.87 -4.05 12.87
N LEU A 21 -14.90 -4.34 14.17
CA LEU A 21 -14.31 -3.47 15.19
C LEU A 21 -12.79 -3.31 15.04
N SER A 22 -12.09 -4.35 14.58
CA SER A 22 -10.65 -4.24 14.32
C SER A 22 -10.38 -3.31 13.14
N VAL A 23 -11.21 -3.37 12.10
CA VAL A 23 -11.14 -2.46 10.95
C VAL A 23 -11.36 -1.01 11.38
N LEU A 24 -12.29 -0.74 12.29
CA LEU A 24 -12.49 0.61 12.83
C LEU A 24 -11.28 1.11 13.63
N VAL A 25 -10.63 0.23 14.42
CA VAL A 25 -9.37 0.57 15.11
C VAL A 25 -8.26 0.89 14.10
N TRP A 26 -8.14 0.10 13.03
CA TRP A 26 -7.17 0.35 11.96
C TRP A 26 -7.47 1.62 11.19
N ALA A 27 -8.74 1.94 10.96
CA ALA A 27 -9.18 3.20 10.37
C ALA A 27 -8.77 4.38 11.26
N GLY A 28 -8.98 4.28 12.57
CA GLY A 28 -8.49 5.27 13.54
C GLY A 28 -6.97 5.47 13.48
N LEU A 29 -6.19 4.38 13.35
CA LEU A 29 -4.74 4.48 13.22
C LEU A 29 -4.32 5.14 11.89
N TRP A 30 -5.00 4.81 10.79
CA TRP A 30 -4.82 5.50 9.51
C TRP A 30 -5.15 7.00 9.61
N LEU A 31 -6.22 7.38 10.30
CA LEU A 31 -6.58 8.78 10.51
C LEU A 31 -5.47 9.54 11.24
N VAL A 32 -4.96 8.98 12.34
CA VAL A 32 -3.84 9.58 13.07
C VAL A 32 -2.62 9.73 12.15
N GLY A 33 -2.31 8.69 11.38
CA GLY A 33 -1.22 8.73 10.41
C GLY A 33 -1.39 9.80 9.32
N LEU A 34 -2.59 9.95 8.77
CA LEU A 34 -2.92 10.96 7.76
C LEU A 34 -2.86 12.37 8.34
N ILE A 35 -3.34 12.59 9.57
CA ILE A 35 -3.23 13.89 10.25
C ILE A 35 -1.77 14.26 10.45
N VAL A 36 -0.94 13.33 10.95
CA VAL A 36 0.51 13.57 11.10
C VAL A 36 1.16 13.85 9.75
N ALA A 37 0.79 13.11 8.70
CA ALA A 37 1.30 13.36 7.36
C ALA A 37 0.94 14.76 6.85
N VAL A 38 -0.29 15.22 7.04
CA VAL A 38 -0.72 16.59 6.68
C VAL A 38 0.00 17.64 7.52
N MET A 39 0.22 17.40 8.81
CA MET A 39 0.97 18.33 9.68
C MET A 39 2.44 18.48 9.26
N ILE A 40 3.02 17.46 8.64
CA ILE A 40 4.38 17.50 8.09
C ILE A 40 4.40 18.15 6.69
N LEU A 41 3.55 17.65 5.79
CA LEU A 41 3.53 18.05 4.39
C LEU A 41 2.97 19.47 4.19
N GLY A 42 1.88 19.78 4.90
CA GLY A 42 1.11 21.01 4.74
C GLY A 42 1.97 22.27 4.80
N PRO A 43 2.77 22.50 5.85
CA PRO A 43 3.64 23.67 5.94
C PRO A 43 4.65 23.80 4.78
N MET A 44 5.11 22.68 4.21
CA MET A 44 6.07 22.68 3.11
C MET A 44 5.42 23.03 1.77
N THR A 45 4.18 22.57 1.55
CA THR A 45 3.45 22.78 0.29
C THR A 45 2.54 24.00 0.30
N MET A 46 2.16 24.51 1.47
CA MET A 46 1.24 25.66 1.61
C MET A 46 1.67 26.90 0.82
N PRO A 47 2.96 27.29 0.76
CA PRO A 47 3.40 28.42 -0.05
C PRO A 47 3.12 28.26 -1.56
N TYR A 48 2.94 27.02 -2.02
CA TYR A 48 2.70 26.65 -3.42
C TYR A 48 1.29 26.10 -3.64
N ALA A 49 0.37 26.25 -2.69
CA ALA A 49 -0.94 25.58 -2.73
C ALA A 49 -1.78 25.95 -3.97
N SER A 50 -1.80 27.24 -4.35
CA SER A 50 -2.52 27.71 -5.54
C SER A 50 -1.90 27.19 -6.85
N GLU A 51 -0.58 27.06 -6.88
CA GLU A 51 0.16 26.51 -8.02
C GLU A 51 -0.13 25.01 -8.18
N ILE A 52 -0.09 24.27 -7.06
CA ILE A 52 -0.41 22.83 -7.01
C ILE A 52 -1.86 22.58 -7.44
N GLU A 53 -2.79 23.42 -7.00
CA GLU A 53 -4.20 23.33 -7.41
C GLU A 53 -4.37 23.62 -8.91
N ALA A 54 -3.73 24.68 -9.42
CA ALA A 54 -3.79 25.05 -10.83
C ALA A 54 -3.14 24.01 -11.76
N ALA A 55 -2.13 23.29 -11.28
CA ALA A 55 -1.46 22.24 -12.03
C ALA A 55 -2.36 21.02 -12.32
N GLN A 56 -3.44 20.81 -11.54
CA GLN A 56 -4.38 19.68 -11.73
C GLN A 56 -3.70 18.30 -11.87
N GLY A 57 -2.55 18.10 -11.21
CA GLY A 57 -1.77 16.87 -11.28
C GLY A 57 -0.67 16.84 -12.35
N ASP A 58 -0.53 17.89 -13.17
CA ASP A 58 0.62 18.04 -14.07
C ASP A 58 1.84 18.57 -13.32
N VAL A 59 2.74 17.65 -12.95
CA VAL A 59 4.00 17.99 -12.27
C VAL A 59 4.90 18.85 -13.15
N ALA A 60 4.79 18.78 -14.48
CA ALA A 60 5.60 19.60 -15.38
C ALA A 60 5.17 21.07 -15.40
N ALA A 61 3.94 21.36 -14.97
CA ALA A 61 3.42 22.72 -14.82
C ALA A 61 3.92 23.41 -13.53
N LEU A 62 4.56 22.67 -12.62
CA LEU A 62 5.06 23.20 -11.36
C LEU A 62 6.44 23.86 -11.51
N SER A 63 6.63 24.93 -10.76
CA SER A 63 7.92 25.58 -10.52
C SER A 63 8.90 24.58 -9.88
N PRO A 64 10.21 24.68 -10.18
CA PRO A 64 11.21 23.82 -9.56
C PRO A 64 11.18 23.85 -8.02
N SER A 65 10.82 24.99 -7.44
CA SER A 65 10.66 25.13 -5.99
C SER A 65 9.46 24.35 -5.44
N ALA A 66 8.31 24.37 -6.13
CA ALA A 66 7.15 23.59 -5.74
C ALA A 66 7.41 22.09 -5.87
N VAL A 67 8.08 21.67 -6.94
CA VAL A 67 8.52 20.26 -7.12
C VAL A 67 9.45 19.84 -5.99
N SER A 68 10.43 20.67 -5.63
CA SER A 68 11.35 20.39 -4.53
C SER A 68 10.63 20.30 -3.19
N ALA A 69 9.71 21.22 -2.90
CA ALA A 69 8.93 21.23 -1.67
C ALA A 69 8.04 19.98 -1.56
N LEU A 70 7.36 19.60 -2.64
CA LEU A 70 6.55 18.38 -2.71
C LEU A 70 7.42 17.14 -2.50
N SER A 71 8.57 17.06 -3.16
CA SER A 71 9.50 15.93 -3.07
C SER A 71 10.04 15.75 -1.64
N LEU A 72 10.50 16.84 -1.02
CA LEU A 72 10.98 16.84 0.36
C LEU A 72 9.87 16.53 1.36
N GLY A 73 8.67 17.06 1.13
CA GLY A 73 7.50 16.76 1.94
C GLY A 73 7.09 15.29 1.88
N MET A 74 7.07 14.70 0.69
CA MET A 74 6.82 13.26 0.51
C MET A 74 7.89 12.42 1.23
N LEU A 75 9.17 12.80 1.12
CA LEU A 75 10.26 12.14 1.83
C LEU A 75 10.12 12.26 3.35
N ALA A 76 9.66 13.41 3.86
CA ALA A 76 9.42 13.65 5.29
C ALA A 76 8.21 12.86 5.83
N VAL A 77 7.21 12.59 4.99
CA VAL A 77 6.03 11.77 5.34
C VAL A 77 6.35 10.26 5.29
N LEU A 78 7.34 9.84 4.51
CA LEU A 78 7.70 8.43 4.32
C LEU A 78 7.87 7.64 5.63
N PRO A 79 8.55 8.14 6.68
CA PRO A 79 8.68 7.42 7.94
C PRO A 79 7.34 7.14 8.63
N VAL A 80 6.38 8.06 8.52
CA VAL A 80 5.02 7.89 9.07
C VAL A 80 4.32 6.75 8.35
N LEU A 81 4.37 6.74 7.02
CA LEU A 81 3.77 5.67 6.22
C LEU A 81 4.43 4.32 6.49
N LEU A 82 5.76 4.27 6.60
CA LEU A 82 6.47 3.05 6.95
C LEU A 82 6.09 2.53 8.34
N ALA A 83 5.96 3.41 9.33
CA ALA A 83 5.52 3.05 10.67
C ALA A 83 4.09 2.49 10.67
N LEU A 84 3.16 3.13 9.93
CA LEU A 84 1.79 2.61 9.77
C LEU A 84 1.79 1.21 9.15
N GLN A 85 2.54 1.01 8.07
CA GLN A 85 2.62 -0.30 7.41
C GLN A 85 3.23 -1.35 8.35
N ALA A 86 4.26 -1.01 9.11
CA ALA A 86 4.91 -1.92 10.05
C ALA A 86 4.01 -2.36 11.21
N ILE A 87 3.02 -1.54 11.59
CA ILE A 87 2.08 -1.83 12.67
C ILE A 87 0.83 -2.53 12.13
N LEU A 88 0.27 -2.04 11.03
CA LEU A 88 -0.99 -2.54 10.47
C LEU A 88 -0.82 -3.88 9.75
N ALA A 89 0.26 -4.07 9.00
CA ALA A 89 0.47 -5.32 8.28
C ALA A 89 0.50 -6.55 9.21
N PRO A 90 1.28 -6.57 10.32
CA PRO A 90 1.23 -7.67 11.28
C PRO A 90 -0.14 -7.84 11.94
N ALA A 91 -0.87 -6.75 12.18
CA ALA A 91 -2.21 -6.83 12.75
C ALA A 91 -3.20 -7.54 11.81
N VAL A 92 -3.17 -7.21 10.52
CA VAL A 92 -3.96 -7.90 9.49
C VAL A 92 -3.55 -9.37 9.39
N TYR A 93 -2.25 -9.67 9.38
CA TYR A 93 -1.76 -11.04 9.32
C TYR A 93 -2.20 -11.88 10.54
N ARG A 94 -2.20 -11.31 11.74
CA ARG A 94 -2.72 -11.98 12.94
C ARG A 94 -4.22 -12.24 12.85
N ALA A 95 -4.99 -11.33 12.28
CA ALA A 95 -6.42 -11.54 12.10
C ALA A 95 -6.72 -12.76 11.22
N VAL A 96 -5.83 -13.06 10.26
CA VAL A 96 -5.88 -14.27 9.42
C VAL A 96 -5.37 -15.51 10.16
N TYR A 97 -4.17 -15.44 10.76
CA TYR A 97 -3.53 -16.62 11.35
C TYR A 97 -4.12 -17.05 12.71
N ALA A 98 -4.60 -16.10 13.51
CA ALA A 98 -5.02 -16.32 14.89
C ALA A 98 -6.26 -15.48 15.24
N PRO A 99 -7.42 -15.73 14.58
CA PRO A 99 -8.64 -14.93 14.76
C PRO A 99 -9.23 -14.99 16.18
N GLN A 100 -8.77 -15.92 17.03
CA GLN A 100 -9.21 -16.02 18.43
C GLN A 100 -8.40 -15.15 19.40
N ALA A 101 -7.21 -14.67 18.98
CA ALA A 101 -6.35 -13.84 19.81
C ALA A 101 -6.81 -12.37 19.81
N LYS A 102 -8.05 -12.13 20.29
CA LYS A 102 -8.74 -10.84 20.28
C LYS A 102 -8.11 -9.84 21.27
N ARG A 103 -6.98 -9.25 20.88
CA ARG A 103 -6.50 -7.96 21.45
C ARG A 103 -7.09 -6.79 20.65
N ILE A 104 -7.03 -5.58 21.19
CA ILE A 104 -7.52 -4.35 20.53
C ILE A 104 -6.96 -4.28 19.10
N GLY A 105 -7.82 -4.55 18.10
CA GLY A 105 -7.46 -4.55 16.68
C GLY A 105 -6.29 -5.47 16.29
N TYR A 106 -5.95 -6.50 17.06
CA TYR A 106 -4.73 -7.31 16.86
C TYR A 106 -3.40 -6.50 16.88
N LEU A 107 -3.44 -5.26 17.36
CA LEU A 107 -2.29 -4.37 17.47
C LEU A 107 -1.39 -4.84 18.61
N GLN A 108 -0.11 -4.99 18.31
CA GLN A 108 0.93 -5.30 19.29
C GLN A 108 2.16 -4.50 18.88
N LEU A 109 2.96 -4.05 19.83
CA LEU A 109 4.25 -3.45 19.56
C LEU A 109 5.32 -4.39 20.08
N GLY A 110 6.23 -4.81 19.20
CA GLY A 110 7.29 -5.72 19.60
C GLY A 110 8.27 -6.04 18.49
N LYS A 111 9.00 -7.14 18.70
CA LYS A 111 10.05 -7.60 17.78
C LYS A 111 9.51 -8.00 16.41
N VAL A 112 8.23 -8.34 16.30
CA VAL A 112 7.59 -8.69 15.01
C VAL A 112 7.39 -7.44 14.18
N GLU A 113 6.81 -6.39 14.75
CA GLU A 113 6.60 -5.08 14.09
C GLU A 113 7.92 -4.49 13.62
N LEU A 114 8.97 -4.55 14.44
CA LEU A 114 10.30 -4.04 14.05
C LEU A 114 10.89 -4.83 12.88
N ARG A 115 10.69 -6.15 12.83
CA ARG A 115 11.12 -6.97 11.69
C ARG A 115 10.28 -6.69 10.45
N THR A 116 8.97 -6.48 10.62
CA THR A 116 8.11 -6.10 9.50
C THR A 116 8.49 -4.72 8.97
N LEU A 117 8.83 -3.76 9.83
CA LEU A 117 9.40 -2.48 9.44
C LEU A 117 10.67 -2.67 8.62
N ALA A 118 11.61 -3.51 9.09
CA ALA A 118 12.83 -3.81 8.34
C ALA A 118 12.53 -4.45 6.98
N VAL A 119 11.57 -5.39 6.90
CA VAL A 119 11.16 -5.99 5.63
C VAL A 119 10.57 -4.95 4.69
N VAL A 120 9.60 -4.16 5.16
CA VAL A 120 8.93 -3.14 4.34
C VAL A 120 9.92 -2.04 3.93
N ALA A 121 10.85 -1.64 4.79
CA ALA A 121 11.90 -0.67 4.46
C ALA A 121 12.83 -1.20 3.36
N VAL A 122 13.29 -2.46 3.46
CA VAL A 122 14.12 -3.09 2.43
C VAL A 122 13.36 -3.21 1.11
N LEU A 123 12.08 -3.61 1.14
CA LEU A 123 11.23 -3.67 -0.05
C LEU A 123 10.97 -2.27 -0.64
N GLY A 124 10.83 -1.25 0.21
CA GLY A 124 10.69 0.14 -0.21
C GLY A 124 11.94 0.67 -0.91
N VAL A 125 13.12 0.44 -0.34
CA VAL A 125 14.41 0.79 -0.97
C VAL A 125 14.58 0.04 -2.28
N LEU A 126 14.29 -1.26 -2.31
CA LEU A 126 14.34 -2.04 -3.54
C LEU A 126 13.38 -1.48 -4.60
N SER A 127 12.16 -1.11 -4.22
CA SER A 127 11.20 -0.47 -5.12
C SER A 127 11.75 0.83 -5.69
N ILE A 128 12.33 1.70 -4.86
CA ILE A 128 12.95 2.95 -5.32
C ILE A 128 14.08 2.68 -6.31
N VAL A 129 14.97 1.74 -6.00
CA VAL A 129 16.10 1.38 -6.87
C VAL A 129 15.60 0.81 -8.21
N LEU A 130 14.58 -0.04 -8.19
CA LEU A 130 14.01 -0.63 -9.42
C LEU A 130 13.30 0.43 -10.28
N ASN A 131 12.56 1.35 -9.67
CA ASN A 131 11.89 2.43 -10.40
C ASN A 131 12.91 3.40 -11.02
N LEU A 132 13.84 3.94 -10.22
CA LEU A 132 14.87 4.87 -10.72
C LEU A 132 15.78 4.22 -11.75
N GLY A 133 16.24 2.99 -11.50
CA GLY A 133 17.06 2.23 -12.44
C GLY A 133 16.31 1.89 -13.73
N GLY A 134 15.02 1.56 -13.62
CA GLY A 134 14.13 1.31 -14.75
C GLY A 134 13.92 2.55 -15.62
N GLU A 135 13.58 3.69 -15.00
CA GLU A 135 13.41 4.97 -15.69
C GLU A 135 14.70 5.43 -16.38
N ALA A 136 15.85 5.28 -15.72
CA ALA A 136 17.15 5.57 -16.31
C ALA A 136 17.41 4.68 -17.54
N ALA A 137 17.13 3.37 -17.46
CA ALA A 137 17.30 2.45 -18.58
C ALA A 137 16.38 2.79 -19.76
N VAL A 138 15.12 3.14 -19.50
CA VAL A 138 14.15 3.56 -20.53
C VAL A 138 14.60 4.88 -21.18
N THR A 139 15.10 5.83 -20.39
CA THR A 139 15.59 7.12 -20.89
C THR A 139 16.82 6.96 -21.78
N LEU A 140 17.80 6.16 -21.33
CA LEU A 140 19.01 5.89 -22.10
C LEU A 140 18.70 5.16 -23.42
N SER A 141 17.83 4.15 -23.37
CA SER A 141 17.43 3.43 -24.59
C SER A 141 16.69 4.30 -25.59
N LYS A 142 15.88 5.26 -25.12
CA LYS A 142 15.25 6.27 -25.99
C LYS A 142 16.26 7.16 -26.70
N GLN A 143 17.35 7.53 -26.03
CA GLN A 143 18.41 8.37 -26.61
C GLN A 143 19.24 7.61 -27.67
N VAL A 144 19.51 6.32 -27.46
CA VAL A 144 20.36 5.53 -28.37
C VAL A 144 19.59 4.94 -29.55
N GLY A 145 18.41 4.37 -29.29
CA GLY A 145 17.64 3.58 -30.27
C GLY A 145 16.24 4.12 -30.56
N GLY A 146 15.93 5.33 -30.09
CA GLY A 146 14.63 5.96 -30.26
C GLY A 146 13.49 5.27 -29.50
N VAL A 147 12.26 5.61 -29.89
CA VAL A 147 11.03 5.11 -29.24
C VAL A 147 10.89 3.58 -29.26
N PRO A 148 11.23 2.86 -30.35
CA PRO A 148 11.10 1.40 -30.36
C PRO A 148 12.00 0.70 -29.32
N ALA A 149 13.24 1.17 -29.15
CA ALA A 149 14.14 0.62 -28.15
C ALA A 149 13.63 0.88 -26.72
N ALA A 150 13.14 2.10 -26.45
CA ALA A 150 12.55 2.46 -25.17
C ALA A 150 11.35 1.59 -24.81
N PHE A 151 10.50 1.25 -25.80
CA PHE A 151 9.36 0.37 -25.59
C PHE A 151 9.77 -1.04 -25.15
N VAL A 152 10.76 -1.63 -25.83
CA VAL A 152 11.27 -2.97 -25.49
C VAL A 152 11.90 -2.98 -24.10
N VAL A 153 12.72 -1.97 -23.77
CA VAL A 153 13.34 -1.85 -22.45
C VAL A 153 12.29 -1.64 -21.36
N ASN A 154 11.27 -0.80 -21.60
CA ASN A 154 10.18 -0.60 -20.66
C ASN A 154 9.41 -1.90 -20.38
N ALA A 155 9.11 -2.68 -21.42
CA ALA A 155 8.47 -3.99 -21.25
C ALA A 155 9.36 -4.95 -20.43
N ALA A 156 10.67 -4.97 -20.67
CA ALA A 156 11.61 -5.79 -19.91
C ALA A 156 11.70 -5.37 -18.44
N VAL A 157 11.79 -4.07 -18.16
CA VAL A 157 11.79 -3.49 -16.80
C VAL A 157 10.49 -3.86 -16.08
N PHE A 158 9.35 -3.74 -16.75
CA PHE A 158 8.05 -4.11 -16.20
C PHE A 158 8.01 -5.59 -15.80
N VAL A 159 8.35 -6.50 -16.73
CA VAL A 159 8.37 -7.94 -16.47
C VAL A 159 9.32 -8.28 -15.32
N PHE A 160 10.52 -7.69 -15.30
CA PHE A 160 11.51 -7.92 -14.25
C PHE A 160 11.02 -7.43 -12.88
N THR A 161 10.44 -6.24 -12.82
CA THR A 161 9.93 -5.66 -11.57
C THR A 161 8.74 -6.43 -11.04
N THR A 162 7.80 -6.83 -11.90
CA THR A 162 6.68 -7.70 -11.53
C THR A 162 7.19 -9.05 -11.02
N TRP A 163 8.17 -9.64 -11.70
CA TRP A 163 8.75 -10.91 -11.28
C TRP A 163 9.39 -10.83 -9.89
N ILE A 164 10.21 -9.81 -9.61
CA ILE A 164 10.78 -9.59 -8.27
C ILE A 164 9.68 -9.37 -7.22
N SER A 165 8.68 -8.54 -7.55
CA SER A 165 7.59 -8.19 -6.61
C SER A 165 6.82 -9.44 -6.17
N VAL A 166 6.43 -10.30 -7.11
CA VAL A 166 5.75 -11.57 -6.81
C VAL A 166 6.64 -12.48 -5.95
N ARG A 167 7.95 -12.54 -6.25
CA ARG A 167 8.88 -13.40 -5.51
C ARG A 167 9.02 -13.02 -4.04
N LEU A 168 8.95 -11.73 -3.75
CA LEU A 168 9.12 -11.16 -2.41
C LEU A 168 7.79 -10.88 -1.68
N MET A 169 6.66 -11.13 -2.34
CA MET A 169 5.33 -10.79 -1.84
C MET A 169 4.95 -11.50 -0.53
N LEU A 170 5.54 -12.67 -0.27
CA LEU A 170 5.31 -13.46 0.94
C LEU A 170 6.30 -13.14 2.06
N ALA A 171 7.27 -12.23 1.84
CA ALA A 171 8.28 -11.89 2.85
C ALA A 171 7.64 -11.26 4.10
N ALA A 172 6.77 -10.27 3.94
CA ALA A 172 6.09 -9.61 5.05
C ALA A 172 5.18 -10.57 5.87
N PRO A 173 4.28 -11.39 5.26
CA PRO A 173 3.45 -12.30 6.04
C PRO A 173 4.23 -13.44 6.71
N LEU A 174 5.41 -13.82 6.18
CA LEU A 174 6.29 -14.82 6.79
C LEU A 174 6.99 -14.33 8.08
N VAL A 175 7.06 -13.02 8.33
CA VAL A 175 7.72 -12.47 9.54
C VAL A 175 7.09 -12.99 10.83
N LEU A 176 5.79 -13.29 10.81
CA LEU A 176 5.07 -13.85 11.96
C LEU A 176 5.39 -15.33 12.21
N ARG A 177 5.85 -16.05 11.18
CA ARG A 177 6.07 -17.51 11.23
C ARG A 177 7.53 -17.92 11.28
N ARG A 178 8.46 -17.02 10.97
CA ARG A 178 9.90 -17.29 10.89
C ARG A 178 10.70 -16.32 11.75
N LYS A 179 11.89 -16.73 12.18
CA LYS A 179 12.85 -15.86 12.86
C LYS A 179 13.71 -15.15 11.81
N GLY A 180 14.01 -13.86 12.02
CA GLY A 180 14.82 -13.06 11.09
C GLY A 180 14.02 -12.46 9.94
N LEU A 181 14.71 -12.15 8.83
CA LEU A 181 14.14 -11.57 7.61
C LEU A 181 13.93 -12.67 6.55
N PRO A 182 12.68 -13.07 6.26
CA PRO A 182 12.39 -14.28 5.50
C PRO A 182 12.44 -14.07 3.96
N PHE A 183 13.37 -13.27 3.44
CA PHE A 183 13.46 -13.01 1.99
C PHE A 183 13.78 -14.28 1.20
N ARG A 184 14.75 -15.08 1.69
CA ARG A 184 15.14 -16.34 1.06
C ARG A 184 14.01 -17.37 1.10
N ASP A 185 13.26 -17.40 2.20
CA ASP A 185 12.12 -18.31 2.36
C ASP A 185 10.97 -17.91 1.43
N SER A 186 10.64 -16.61 1.37
CA SER A 186 9.67 -16.09 0.41
C SER A 186 10.04 -16.46 -1.01
N TRP A 187 11.32 -16.27 -1.38
CA TRP A 187 11.81 -16.56 -2.72
C TRP A 187 11.66 -18.03 -3.11
N ARG A 188 12.01 -18.94 -2.19
CA ARG A 188 11.89 -20.39 -2.38
C ARG A 188 10.44 -20.84 -2.44
N MET A 189 9.58 -20.25 -1.64
CA MET A 189 8.16 -20.61 -1.56
C MET A 189 7.40 -20.14 -2.80
N THR A 190 7.60 -18.90 -3.22
CA THR A 190 6.96 -18.33 -4.43
C THR A 190 7.46 -18.98 -5.73
N ALA A 191 8.65 -19.61 -5.73
CA ALA A 191 9.18 -20.34 -6.89
C ALA A 191 8.22 -21.42 -7.41
N LYS A 192 7.55 -22.10 -6.48
CA LYS A 192 6.69 -23.26 -6.79
C LYS A 192 5.27 -22.86 -7.18
N VAL A 193 4.84 -21.66 -6.78
CA VAL A 193 3.47 -21.18 -6.91
C VAL A 193 3.40 -19.77 -7.52
N PHE A 194 4.35 -19.42 -8.38
CA PHE A 194 4.48 -18.09 -8.96
C PHE A 194 3.19 -17.62 -9.65
N TRP A 195 2.66 -18.44 -10.57
CA TRP A 195 1.46 -18.09 -11.34
C TRP A 195 0.21 -17.93 -10.47
N PRO A 196 -0.11 -18.85 -9.53
CA PRO A 196 -1.18 -18.64 -8.58
C PRO A 196 -1.03 -17.36 -7.74
N VAL A 197 0.17 -17.05 -7.23
CA VAL A 197 0.40 -15.84 -6.42
C VAL A 197 0.18 -14.58 -7.26
N LEU A 198 0.65 -14.57 -8.52
CA LEU A 198 0.40 -13.48 -9.45
C LEU A 198 -1.10 -13.31 -9.74
N GLY A 199 -1.84 -14.42 -9.90
CA GLY A 199 -3.30 -14.40 -10.06
C GLY A 199 -4.02 -13.80 -8.85
N VAL A 200 -3.61 -14.17 -7.62
CA VAL A 200 -4.14 -13.55 -6.39
C VAL A 200 -3.84 -12.07 -6.36
N PHE A 201 -2.63 -11.64 -6.72
CA PHE A 201 -2.31 -10.22 -6.77
C PHE A 201 -3.26 -9.43 -7.66
N PHE A 202 -3.49 -9.89 -8.90
CA PHE A 202 -4.40 -9.20 -9.81
C PHE A 202 -5.85 -9.22 -9.32
N LEU A 203 -6.30 -10.34 -8.74
CA LEU A 203 -7.64 -10.45 -8.19
C LEU A 203 -7.82 -9.51 -6.98
N SER A 204 -6.87 -9.49 -6.07
CA SER A 204 -6.84 -8.56 -4.92
C SER A 204 -6.75 -7.10 -5.37
N LEU A 205 -5.99 -6.81 -6.42
CA LEU A 205 -5.92 -5.48 -7.02
C LEU A 205 -7.27 -5.07 -7.61
N ALA A 206 -7.93 -5.94 -8.38
CA ALA A 206 -9.25 -5.66 -8.94
C ALA A 206 -10.30 -5.41 -7.85
N MET A 207 -10.29 -6.22 -6.78
CA MET A 207 -11.18 -6.02 -5.63
C MET A 207 -10.88 -4.71 -4.88
N THR A 208 -9.60 -4.35 -4.75
CA THR A 208 -9.17 -3.09 -4.13
C THR A 208 -9.62 -1.90 -4.97
N LEU A 209 -9.47 -1.96 -6.30
CA LEU A 209 -9.95 -0.93 -7.22
C LEU A 209 -11.46 -0.76 -7.16
N LEU A 210 -12.22 -1.85 -7.03
CA LEU A 210 -13.66 -1.78 -6.83
C LEU A 210 -14.03 -1.03 -5.54
N VAL A 211 -13.34 -1.31 -4.44
CA VAL A 211 -13.57 -0.60 -3.17
C VAL A 211 -13.14 0.85 -3.25
N LEU A 212 -12.01 1.17 -3.91
CA LEU A 212 -11.59 2.54 -4.17
C LEU A 212 -12.63 3.30 -5.00
N LEU A 213 -13.20 2.67 -6.03
CA LEU A 213 -14.26 3.26 -6.83
C LEU A 213 -15.50 3.58 -5.98
N LEU A 214 -15.91 2.67 -5.09
CA LEU A 214 -17.01 2.90 -4.14
C LEU A 214 -16.70 4.07 -3.18
N LEU A 215 -15.46 4.15 -2.68
CA LEU A 215 -15.03 5.25 -1.80
C LEU A 215 -15.05 6.59 -2.53
N VAL A 216 -14.62 6.64 -3.79
CA VAL A 216 -14.72 7.85 -4.62
C VAL A 216 -16.16 8.22 -4.88
N LEU A 217 -17.03 7.25 -5.20
CA LEU A 217 -18.45 7.49 -5.43
C LEU A 217 -19.14 8.09 -4.20
N VAL A 218 -18.81 7.63 -3.00
CA VAL A 218 -19.33 8.16 -1.73
C VAL A 218 -18.65 9.47 -1.33
N GLY A 219 -17.36 9.62 -1.62
CA GLY A 219 -16.57 10.79 -1.28
C GLY A 219 -16.88 12.00 -2.15
N TRP A 220 -17.26 11.79 -3.42
CA TRP A 220 -17.49 12.87 -4.37
C TRP A 220 -18.59 13.86 -3.92
N PRO A 221 -19.79 13.43 -3.49
CA PRO A 221 -20.80 14.35 -2.94
C PRO A 221 -20.32 15.12 -1.71
N LEU A 222 -19.53 14.48 -0.84
CA LEU A 222 -18.98 15.13 0.35
C LEU A 222 -17.93 16.18 -0.03
N TYR A 223 -17.09 15.90 -1.03
CA TYR A 223 -16.13 16.85 -1.57
C TYR A 223 -16.83 18.05 -2.22
N ALA A 224 -17.85 17.81 -3.04
CA ALA A 224 -18.65 18.89 -3.62
C ALA A 224 -19.30 19.76 -2.54
N ALA A 225 -19.86 19.14 -1.49
CA ALA A 225 -20.44 19.86 -0.35
C ALA A 225 -19.40 20.66 0.46
N LEU A 226 -18.17 20.16 0.56
CA LEU A 226 -17.05 20.87 1.18
C LEU A 226 -16.68 22.13 0.39
N THR A 227 -16.60 22.04 -0.93
CA THR A 227 -16.19 23.15 -1.81
C THR A 227 -17.29 24.19 -2.06
N MET A 228 -18.56 23.78 -2.00
CA MET A 228 -19.71 24.66 -2.22
C MET A 228 -20.28 25.25 -0.92
N GLY A 229 -19.99 24.63 0.23
CA GLY A 229 -20.52 25.03 1.53
C GLY A 229 -19.73 26.17 2.15
N GLY A 230 -20.43 27.22 2.61
CA GLY A 230 -19.87 28.24 3.50
C GLY A 230 -19.63 27.69 4.91
N GLY A 231 -20.18 28.34 5.95
CA GLY A 231 -19.96 27.97 7.37
C GLY A 231 -20.27 26.50 7.78
N MET A 232 -20.93 25.69 6.94
CA MET A 232 -21.17 24.25 7.18
C MET A 232 -20.11 23.32 6.56
N ALA A 233 -19.08 23.84 5.90
CA ALA A 233 -17.99 23.07 5.27
C ALA A 233 -17.25 22.12 6.23
N ALA A 234 -17.28 22.40 7.54
CA ALA A 234 -16.62 21.57 8.54
C ALA A 234 -17.19 20.14 8.60
N ILE A 235 -18.51 19.95 8.44
CA ILE A 235 -19.14 18.63 8.55
C ILE A 235 -18.70 17.72 7.39
N PRO A 236 -18.84 18.12 6.11
CA PRO A 236 -18.33 17.34 4.98
C PRO A 236 -16.82 17.06 5.08
N GLY A 237 -16.04 18.03 5.54
CA GLY A 237 -14.59 17.85 5.73
C GLY A 237 -14.24 16.74 6.74
N VAL A 238 -14.91 16.72 7.90
CA VAL A 238 -14.72 15.66 8.90
C VAL A 238 -15.16 14.31 8.35
N LEU A 239 -16.30 14.25 7.66
CA LEU A 239 -16.80 13.00 7.06
C LEU A 239 -15.85 12.45 5.99
N LEU A 240 -15.26 13.32 5.17
CA LEU A 240 -14.23 12.94 4.19
C LEU A 240 -12.99 12.36 4.87
N LEU A 241 -12.50 13.00 5.92
CA LEU A 241 -11.35 12.49 6.67
C LEU A 241 -11.67 11.09 7.23
N LEU A 242 -12.81 10.91 7.90
CA LEU A 242 -13.25 9.61 8.41
C LEU A 242 -13.35 8.55 7.30
N LEU A 243 -13.92 8.92 6.16
CA LEU A 243 -14.03 8.05 4.99
C LEU A 243 -12.66 7.66 4.43
N MET A 244 -11.69 8.58 4.38
CA MET A 244 -10.32 8.28 3.97
C MET A 244 -9.64 7.29 4.93
N GLY A 245 -9.76 7.50 6.24
CA GLY A 245 -9.22 6.57 7.23
C GLY A 245 -9.80 5.16 7.10
N LEU A 246 -11.12 5.06 6.97
CA LEU A 246 -11.81 3.79 6.74
C LEU A 246 -11.39 3.16 5.41
N GLY A 247 -11.33 3.96 4.35
CA GLY A 247 -10.94 3.51 3.02
C GLY A 247 -9.53 2.93 2.99
N MET A 248 -8.57 3.63 3.61
CA MET A 248 -7.18 3.16 3.72
C MET A 248 -7.07 1.87 4.54
N ALA A 249 -7.87 1.73 5.61
CA ALA A 249 -7.94 0.49 6.37
C ALA A 249 -8.48 -0.67 5.52
N LEU A 250 -9.57 -0.47 4.79
CA LEU A 250 -10.17 -1.49 3.92
C LEU A 250 -9.20 -1.91 2.80
N VAL A 251 -8.59 -0.93 2.12
CA VAL A 251 -7.56 -1.16 1.10
C VAL A 251 -6.39 -1.96 1.68
N SER A 252 -5.94 -1.62 2.88
CA SER A 252 -4.87 -2.36 3.57
C SER A 252 -5.30 -3.80 3.87
N VAL A 253 -6.51 -4.04 4.33
CA VAL A 253 -6.97 -5.41 4.59
C VAL A 253 -7.05 -6.23 3.30
N LEU A 254 -7.62 -5.66 2.24
CA LEU A 254 -7.78 -6.31 0.94
C LEU A 254 -6.45 -6.59 0.24
N MET A 255 -5.47 -5.72 0.42
CA MET A 255 -4.14 -5.91 -0.14
C MET A 255 -3.30 -6.90 0.67
N TRP A 256 -3.40 -6.91 2.00
CA TRP A 256 -2.44 -7.64 2.83
C TRP A 256 -2.95 -9.03 3.25
N ALA A 257 -4.24 -9.20 3.53
CA ALA A 257 -4.80 -10.46 4.02
C ALA A 257 -4.64 -11.66 3.05
N PRO A 258 -4.78 -11.49 1.72
CA PRO A 258 -4.62 -12.59 0.77
C PRO A 258 -3.25 -13.28 0.86
N PHE A 259 -2.18 -12.50 1.06
CA PHE A 259 -0.83 -13.05 1.16
C PHE A 259 -0.61 -13.83 2.46
N ALA A 260 -1.25 -13.44 3.56
CA ALA A 260 -1.26 -14.26 4.77
C ALA A 260 -2.03 -15.57 4.54
N SER A 261 -3.19 -15.53 3.86
CA SER A 261 -3.95 -16.74 3.54
C SER A 261 -3.14 -17.73 2.71
N ILE A 262 -2.38 -17.24 1.71
CA ILE A 262 -1.46 -18.08 0.92
C ILE A 262 -0.44 -18.77 1.82
N VAL A 263 0.24 -18.04 2.70
CA VAL A 263 1.23 -18.63 3.63
C VAL A 263 0.57 -19.66 4.55
N GLN A 264 -0.63 -19.37 5.06
CA GLN A 264 -1.38 -20.30 5.90
C GLN A 264 -1.68 -21.61 5.19
N GLN A 265 -2.24 -21.53 3.98
CA GLN A 265 -2.60 -22.70 3.16
C GLN A 265 -1.36 -23.51 2.74
N LEU A 266 -0.25 -22.84 2.40
CA LEU A 266 0.97 -23.51 2.00
C LEU A 266 1.63 -24.28 3.16
N ASP A 267 1.61 -23.74 4.38
CA ASP A 267 2.16 -24.43 5.55
C ASP A 267 1.22 -25.54 6.08
N THR A 268 -0.09 -25.51 5.81
CA THR A 268 -1.00 -26.62 6.19
C THR A 268 -0.89 -27.84 5.27
N HIS A 269 -0.30 -27.66 4.08
CA HIS A 269 -0.11 -28.71 3.08
C HIS A 269 1.37 -29.11 2.89
N ALA A 270 2.22 -28.75 3.86
CA ALA A 270 3.63 -29.09 3.94
C ALA A 270 3.87 -30.22 4.93
#